data_AF-A0A0C3FIB6-F1
#
_entry.id   AF-A0A0C3FIB6-F1
#
_cell.length_a   1.000
_cell.length_b   1.000
_cell.length_c   1.000
_cell.angle_alpha   90.00
_cell.angle_beta   90.00
_cell.angle_gamma   90.00
#
_symmetry.space_group_name_H-M   'P 1'
#
loop_
_entity.id
_entity.type
_entity.pdbx_description
1 polymer ?
#
loop_
_entity_poly.entity_id
_entity_poly.type
_entity_poly.pdbx_seq_one_letter_code
_entity_poly.pdbx_strand_id
1 'polypeptide(L)' 'MVESGVGVYCTVYTVYILTDDIVPNLIGKVTIVTGAMVGLGLETALQLAKKWAKVYITGRS' A
#
# COMPACT_ATOMS: atom_id res chain seq x y z
N MET A 1 13.27 25.27 -20.01
CA MET A 1 12.98 24.06 -19.23
C MET A 1 13.24 22.87 -20.16
N VAL A 2 14.48 22.38 -20.18
CA VAL A 2 14.99 21.32 -21.07
C VAL A 2 14.23 20.02 -20.79
N GLU A 3 13.50 19.46 -21.78
CA GLU A 3 13.97 18.55 -22.86
C GLU A 3 14.57 17.26 -22.27
N SER A 4 14.40 16.04 -22.77
CA SER A 4 13.90 15.44 -24.01
C SER A 4 13.93 13.91 -23.77
N GLY A 5 13.45 13.08 -24.70
CA GLY A 5 13.15 11.65 -24.48
C GLY A 5 14.35 10.68 -24.29
N VAL A 6 14.09 9.41 -24.66
CA VAL A 6 15.01 8.25 -24.81
C VAL A 6 15.05 7.23 -23.64
N GLY A 7 14.44 6.04 -23.88
CA GLY A 7 15.17 4.77 -23.75
C GLY A 7 14.85 3.78 -22.60
N VAL A 8 14.92 2.49 -23.00
CA VAL A 8 15.30 1.30 -22.21
C VAL A 8 14.18 0.52 -21.48
N TYR A 9 13.64 -0.49 -22.18
CA TYR A 9 13.15 -1.72 -21.56
C TYR A 9 14.33 -2.40 -20.82
N CYS A 10 14.09 -2.89 -19.59
CA CYS A 10 15.06 -3.51 -18.67
C CYS A 10 15.95 -2.52 -17.90
N THR A 11 15.78 -2.36 -16.57
CA THR A 11 16.88 -2.17 -15.59
C THR A 11 16.35 -1.86 -14.18
N VAL A 12 16.68 -2.76 -13.24
CA VAL A 12 16.94 -2.58 -11.79
C VAL A 12 16.22 -1.42 -11.09
N TYR A 13 15.15 -1.73 -10.35
CA TYR A 13 14.63 -0.82 -9.32
C TYR A 13 15.60 -0.82 -8.14
N THR A 14 16.52 0.14 -8.10
CA THR A 14 17.23 0.50 -6.88
C THR A 14 16.21 0.69 -5.76
N VAL A 15 16.39 -0.01 -4.65
CA VAL A 15 15.52 -0.02 -3.48
C VAL A 15 15.52 1.37 -2.83
N TYR A 16 14.62 2.24 -3.27
CA TYR A 16 14.31 3.49 -2.57
C TYR A 16 13.35 3.18 -1.43
N ILE A 17 13.89 2.85 -0.25
CA ILE A 17 13.13 2.74 1.00
C ILE A 17 12.83 4.17 1.46
N LEU A 18 11.95 4.87 0.74
CA LEU A 18 11.45 6.17 1.13
C LEU A 18 10.08 5.95 1.79
N THR A 19 10.12 6.05 3.10
CA THR A 19 9.05 5.88 4.08
C THR A 19 7.71 6.52 3.66
N ASP A 20 6.63 5.77 3.90
CA ASP A 20 5.19 6.12 3.87
C ASP A 20 4.36 6.09 2.55
N ASP A 21 4.97 6.01 1.36
CA ASP A 21 4.21 6.10 0.09
C ASP A 21 4.25 4.87 -0.84
N ILE A 22 4.53 3.68 -0.29
CA ILE A 22 4.37 2.41 -1.03
C ILE A 22 2.91 2.01 -1.22
N VAL A 23 2.03 2.42 -0.29
CA VAL A 23 0.60 2.11 -0.39
C VAL A 23 -0.10 3.27 -1.11
N PRO A 24 -0.69 3.03 -2.30
CA PRO A 24 -1.34 4.08 -3.07
C PRO A 24 -2.61 4.59 -2.37
N ASN A 25 -3.18 5.68 -2.88
CA ASN A 25 -4.48 6.17 -2.43
C ASN A 25 -5.59 5.14 -2.74
N LEU A 26 -6.41 4.80 -1.74
CA LEU A 26 -7.45 3.77 -1.83
C LEU A 26 -8.88 4.32 -1.65
N ILE A 27 -9.11 5.62 -1.88
CA ILE A 27 -10.46 6.22 -1.83
C ILE A 27 -11.44 5.42 -2.69
N GLY A 28 -12.58 5.04 -2.11
CA GLY A 28 -13.64 4.30 -2.78
C GLY A 28 -13.38 2.81 -2.96
N LYS A 29 -12.23 2.29 -2.48
CA LYS A 29 -11.96 0.85 -2.44
C LYS A 29 -12.43 0.23 -1.13
N VAL A 30 -12.86 -1.03 -1.22
CA VAL A 30 -13.30 -1.84 -0.09
C VAL A 30 -12.37 -3.02 0.04
N THR A 31 -11.88 -3.28 1.25
CA THR A 31 -10.92 -4.35 1.54
C THR A 31 -11.41 -5.19 2.72
N ILE A 32 -11.13 -6.48 2.70
CA ILE A 32 -11.38 -7.40 3.83
C ILE A 32 -10.03 -7.97 4.27
N VAL A 33 -9.71 -7.87 5.55
CA VAL A 33 -8.47 -8.40 6.13
C VAL A 33 -8.81 -9.48 7.16
N THR A 34 -8.38 -10.71 6.89
CA THR A 34 -8.57 -11.87 7.79
C THR A 34 -7.43 -11.99 8.78
N GLY A 35 -7.70 -12.51 9.98
CA GLY A 35 -6.68 -12.62 11.04
C GLY A 35 -6.23 -11.25 11.58
N ALA A 36 -7.06 -10.21 11.41
CA ALA A 36 -6.72 -8.83 11.74
C ALA A 36 -7.10 -8.41 13.18
N MET A 37 -7.23 -9.38 14.09
CA MET A 37 -7.50 -9.11 15.50
C MET A 37 -6.25 -8.59 16.23
N VAL A 38 -5.07 -9.09 15.85
CA VAL A 38 -3.77 -8.75 16.46
C VAL A 38 -2.64 -8.82 15.41
N GLY A 39 -1.47 -8.32 15.78
CA GLY A 39 -0.23 -8.48 15.00
C GLY A 39 -0.30 -7.87 13.60
N LEU A 40 0.33 -8.53 12.63
CA LEU A 40 0.51 -8.02 11.27
C LEU A 40 -0.82 -7.76 10.54
N GLY A 41 -1.84 -8.58 10.77
CA GLY A 41 -3.15 -8.40 10.17
C GLY A 41 -3.81 -7.09 10.62
N LEU A 42 -3.65 -6.74 11.90
CA LEU A 42 -4.16 -5.48 12.46
C LEU A 42 -3.39 -4.29 11.89
N GLU A 43 -2.06 -4.34 11.88
CA GLU A 43 -1.25 -3.24 11.32
C GLU A 43 -1.50 -3.02 9.83
N THR A 44 -1.69 -4.10 9.06
CA THR A 44 -2.06 -4.02 7.65
C THR A 44 -3.41 -3.36 7.46
N ALA A 45 -4.41 -3.75 8.26
CA ALA A 45 -5.74 -3.13 8.21
C ALA A 45 -5.69 -1.63 8.55
N LEU A 46 -4.85 -1.24 9.52
CA LEU A 46 -4.64 0.16 9.89
C LEU A 46 -3.94 0.96 8.78
N GLN A 47 -2.92 0.40 8.13
CA GLN A 47 -2.27 1.07 7.00
C GLN A 47 -3.21 1.26 5.81
N LEU A 48 -4.07 0.28 5.51
CA LEU A 48 -5.09 0.39 4.47
C LEU A 48 -6.13 1.47 4.82
N ALA A 49 -6.56 1.53 6.08
CA ALA A 49 -7.50 2.56 6.55
C ALA A 49 -6.88 3.98 6.48
N LYS A 50 -5.59 4.14 6.79
CA LYS A 50 -4.86 5.42 6.64
C LYS A 50 -4.84 5.94 5.20
N LYS A 51 -4.93 5.05 4.21
CA LYS A 51 -5.01 5.43 2.78
C LYS A 51 -6.44 5.50 2.26
N TRP A 52 -7.43 5.69 3.15
CA TRP A 52 -8.84 5.93 2.85
C TRP A 52 -9.60 4.74 2.24
N ALA A 53 -9.11 3.51 2.41
CA ALA A 53 -9.89 2.32 2.11
C ALA A 53 -10.99 2.11 3.16
N LYS A 54 -12.13 1.57 2.74
CA LYS A 54 -13.12 1.00 3.65
C LYS A 54 -12.70 -0.42 4.02
N VAL A 55 -12.25 -0.63 5.25
CA VAL A 55 -11.67 -1.90 5.69
C VAL A 55 -12.62 -2.67 6.60
N TYR A 56 -12.90 -3.92 6.26
CA TYR A 56 -13.56 -4.88 7.12
C TYR A 56 -12.50 -5.83 7.71
N ILE A 57 -12.49 -6.00 9.02
CA ILE A 57 -11.61 -6.95 9.69
C ILE A 57 -12.39 -8.20 10.08
N THR A 58 -11.74 -9.36 9.93
CA THR A 58 -12.28 -10.65 10.35
C THR A 58 -11.23 -11.38 11.17
N GLY A 59 -11.67 -12.09 12.19
CA GLY A 59 -10.79 -12.82 13.09
C GLY A 59 -11.58 -13.52 14.17
N ARG A 60 -10.85 -14.28 14.99
CA ARG A 60 -11.36 -14.88 16.21
C ARG A 60 -10.74 -14.17 17.41
N SER A 61 -11.51 -14.08 18.49
CA SER A 61 -10.98 -13.71 19.81
C SER A 61 -10.20 -14.87 20.44
#